data_AF-A0A0U5BHU0-F1
#
_entry.id   AF-A0A0U5BHU0-F1
#
_cell.length_a   1.000
_cell.length_b   1.000
_cell.length_c   1.000
_cell.angle_alpha   90.00
_cell.angle_beta   90.00
_cell.angle_gamma   90.00
#
_symmetry.space_group_name_H-M   'P 1'
#
loop_
_entity.id
_entity.type
_entity.pdbx_description
1 polymer ?
#
loop_
_entity_poly.entity_id
_entity_poly.type
_entity_poly.pdbx_seq_one_letter_code
_entity_poly.pdbx_strand_id
1 'polypeptide(L)'
;MCRGDAAQKIGRFYSSNEYDITPLKEFPGRLLEVGRSCVDKNYRGRAAMQLLWRGIASYIFLHRIDLLFGCASLPCTDPDQIADELTYLYHNHLAPPALRVRALENRRVEMLRTDPHTLNVRRCLVGLPPLIKGYLRLGGYVGDGAVIDPQFNTTDVAILVKSELLADKYYRHYERRLRDALD
;
A
#
# COMPACT_ATOMS: atom_id res chain seq x y z
N MET A 1 8.77 -7.10 -6.86
CA MET A 1 7.93 -7.86 -5.90
C MET A 1 8.83 -8.86 -5.20
N CYS A 2 8.74 -9.00 -3.89
CA CYS A 2 9.52 -9.97 -3.11
C CYS A 2 8.56 -10.80 -2.26
N ARG A 3 8.59 -12.13 -2.40
CA ARG A 3 7.80 -13.04 -1.57
C ARG A 3 8.57 -13.40 -0.30
N GLY A 4 7.88 -13.86 0.74
CA GLY A 4 8.52 -14.28 2.00
C GLY A 4 9.61 -15.34 1.85
N ASP A 5 9.44 -16.32 0.95
CA ASP A 5 10.43 -17.35 0.64
C ASP A 5 11.71 -16.76 0.01
N ALA A 6 11.57 -15.75 -0.84
CA ALA A 6 12.69 -15.02 -1.43
C ALA A 6 13.33 -14.06 -0.41
N ALA A 7 12.53 -13.40 0.43
CA ALA A 7 13.02 -12.50 1.48
C ALA A 7 13.82 -13.26 2.55
N GLN A 8 13.43 -14.49 2.91
CA GLN A 8 14.21 -15.37 3.80
C GLN A 8 15.59 -15.70 3.21
N LYS A 9 15.69 -15.88 1.89
CA LYS A 9 16.97 -16.12 1.20
C LYS A 9 17.85 -14.88 1.12
N ILE A 10 17.25 -13.69 1.05
CA ILE A 10 17.94 -12.38 1.01
C ILE A 10 18.21 -11.85 2.44
N GLY A 11 17.59 -12.45 3.45
CA GLY A 11 17.71 -12.08 4.87
C GLY A 11 16.85 -10.91 5.32
N ARG A 12 16.13 -10.22 4.41
CA ARG A 12 15.27 -9.07 4.74
C ARG A 12 14.30 -8.69 3.61
N PHE A 13 13.21 -8.02 3.99
CA PHE A 13 12.36 -7.25 3.07
C PHE A 13 12.88 -5.83 2.90
N TYR A 14 12.63 -5.18 1.78
CA TYR A 14 13.13 -3.82 1.54
C TYR A 14 12.55 -2.82 2.54
N SER A 15 11.25 -2.93 2.80
CA SER A 15 10.49 -2.06 3.72
C SER A 15 11.02 -2.14 5.16
N SER A 16 11.82 -3.15 5.51
CA SER A 16 12.46 -3.24 6.84
C SER A 16 13.54 -2.17 7.11
N ASN A 17 14.00 -1.46 6.07
CA ASN A 17 14.90 -0.31 6.24
C ASN A 17 14.17 0.98 6.64
N GLU A 18 12.85 1.01 6.53
CA GLU A 18 12.00 2.17 6.78
C GLU A 18 11.01 1.91 7.90
N TYR A 19 10.59 0.65 8.05
CA TYR A 19 9.57 0.25 8.99
C TYR A 19 9.93 -1.01 9.79
N ASP A 20 9.50 -1.05 11.03
CA ASP A 20 9.42 -2.28 11.81
C ASP A 20 8.27 -3.15 11.30
N ILE A 21 8.65 -4.21 10.59
CA ILE A 21 7.76 -5.21 10.00
C ILE A 21 7.60 -6.46 10.89
N THR A 22 8.05 -6.42 12.15
CA THR A 22 7.90 -7.55 13.09
C THR A 22 6.46 -8.09 13.17
N PRO A 23 5.40 -7.25 13.21
CA PRO A 23 4.02 -7.74 13.22
C PRO A 23 3.67 -8.60 11.99
N LEU A 24 4.33 -8.37 10.85
CA LEU A 24 4.10 -9.16 9.65
C LEU A 24 4.80 -10.50 9.69
N LYS A 25 5.93 -10.62 10.38
CA LYS A 25 6.65 -11.90 10.52
C LYS A 25 5.85 -12.91 11.34
N GLU A 26 5.01 -12.43 12.24
CA GLU A 26 4.11 -13.25 13.07
C GLU A 26 2.81 -13.60 12.34
N PHE A 27 2.56 -13.02 11.17
CA PHE A 27 1.37 -13.32 10.39
C PHE A 27 1.43 -14.76 9.83
N PRO A 28 0.40 -15.59 10.07
CA PRO A 28 0.44 -17.02 9.72
C PRO A 28 0.30 -17.31 8.22
N GLY A 29 0.07 -16.30 7.39
CA GLY A 29 -0.18 -16.44 5.95
C GLY A 29 1.00 -16.04 5.06
N ARG A 30 0.81 -16.20 3.75
CA ARG A 30 1.80 -15.89 2.73
C ARG A 30 1.85 -14.39 2.46
N LEU A 31 3.03 -13.83 2.69
CA LEU A 31 3.30 -12.41 2.49
C LEU A 31 3.86 -12.12 1.09
N LEU A 32 3.42 -11.01 0.50
CA LEU A 32 4.00 -10.45 -0.72
C LEU A 32 4.36 -8.98 -0.49
N GLU A 33 5.64 -8.67 -0.59
CA GLU A 33 6.12 -7.29 -0.66
C GLU A 33 6.01 -6.78 -2.12
N VAL A 34 5.29 -5.66 -2.30
CA VAL A 34 5.25 -4.92 -3.57
C VAL A 34 5.75 -3.52 -3.31
N GLY A 35 6.79 -3.13 -4.05
CA GLY A 35 7.38 -1.81 -3.99
C GLY A 35 8.16 -1.52 -5.26
N ARG A 36 8.67 -0.29 -5.37
CA ARG A 36 9.47 0.19 -6.52
C ARG A 36 8.78 0.01 -7.88
N SER A 37 7.46 0.14 -7.90
CA SER A 37 6.69 0.11 -9.14
C SER A 37 6.83 1.46 -9.84
N CYS A 38 7.52 1.47 -10.96
CA CYS A 38 7.72 2.67 -11.79
C CYS A 38 6.98 2.51 -13.12
N VAL A 39 6.33 3.59 -13.55
CA VAL A 39 5.73 3.68 -14.89
C VAL A 39 6.46 4.77 -15.66
N ASP A 40 6.93 4.41 -16.86
CA ASP A 40 7.56 5.35 -17.79
C ASP A 40 6.64 6.56 -18.01
N LYS A 41 7.23 7.76 -18.03
CA LYS A 41 6.49 9.03 -18.07
C LYS A 41 5.48 9.10 -19.22
N ASN A 42 5.77 8.50 -20.37
CA ASN A 42 4.92 8.55 -21.56
C ASN A 42 3.72 7.60 -21.47
N TYR A 43 3.74 6.67 -20.52
CA TYR A 43 2.71 5.65 -20.33
C TYR A 43 1.97 5.80 -19.00
N ARG A 44 2.23 6.87 -18.25
CA ARG A 44 1.52 7.18 -17.01
C ARG A 44 0.05 7.44 -17.32
N GLY A 45 -0.83 6.69 -16.67
CA GLY A 45 -2.27 6.84 -16.85
C GLY A 45 -3.06 5.65 -16.36
N ARG A 46 -4.37 5.70 -16.64
CA ARG A 46 -5.33 4.68 -16.19
C ARG A 46 -5.01 3.30 -16.73
N ALA A 47 -4.56 3.19 -17.99
CA ALA A 47 -4.27 1.91 -18.63
C ALA A 47 -3.09 1.18 -17.95
N ALA A 48 -1.97 1.87 -17.74
CA ALA A 48 -0.82 1.28 -17.04
C ALA A 48 -1.18 0.85 -15.61
N MET A 49 -1.96 1.66 -14.90
CA MET A 49 -2.45 1.32 -13.56
C MET A 49 -3.34 0.07 -13.59
N GLN A 50 -4.28 -0.04 -14.54
CA GLN A 50 -5.12 -1.23 -14.69
C GLN A 50 -4.31 -2.50 -14.99
N LEU A 51 -3.28 -2.40 -15.84
CA LEU A 51 -2.39 -3.52 -16.14
C LEU A 51 -1.58 -3.95 -14.91
N LEU A 52 -1.02 -2.99 -14.17
CA LEU A 52 -0.30 -3.25 -12.93
C LEU A 52 -1.19 -4.00 -11.92
N TRP A 53 -2.40 -3.50 -11.70
CA TRP A 53 -3.37 -4.13 -10.79
C TRP A 53 -3.80 -5.52 -11.24
N ARG A 54 -4.01 -5.73 -12.54
CA ARG A 54 -4.28 -7.07 -13.10
C ARG A 54 -3.13 -8.03 -12.84
N GLY A 55 -1.89 -7.59 -13.06
CA GLY A 55 -0.70 -8.40 -12.78
C GLY A 55 -0.57 -8.76 -11.30
N ILE A 56 -0.75 -7.79 -10.41
CA ILE A 56 -0.73 -8.01 -8.95
C ILE A 56 -1.82 -9.02 -8.55
N ALA A 57 -3.06 -8.84 -9.04
CA ALA A 57 -4.17 -9.72 -8.73
C ALA A 57 -3.93 -11.16 -9.22
N SER A 58 -3.46 -11.33 -10.46
CA SER A 58 -3.11 -12.65 -11.00
C SER A 58 -2.01 -13.32 -10.19
N TYR A 59 -1.00 -12.56 -9.76
CA TYR A 59 0.11 -13.08 -8.95
C TYR A 59 -0.36 -13.51 -7.55
N ILE A 60 -1.20 -12.70 -6.91
CA ILE A 60 -1.80 -13.01 -5.61
C ILE A 60 -2.60 -14.31 -5.71
N PHE A 61 -3.42 -14.46 -6.75
CA PHE A 61 -4.23 -15.66 -6.95
C PHE A 61 -3.38 -16.91 -7.21
N LEU A 62 -2.42 -16.82 -8.14
CA LEU A 62 -1.56 -17.94 -8.52
C LEU A 62 -0.75 -18.47 -7.33
N HIS A 63 -0.28 -17.58 -6.46
CA HIS A 63 0.57 -17.94 -5.32
C HIS A 63 -0.18 -18.03 -3.99
N ARG A 64 -1.50 -17.83 -3.99
CA ARG A 64 -2.37 -17.77 -2.80
C ARG A 64 -1.78 -16.89 -1.71
N ILE A 65 -1.43 -15.66 -2.08
CA ILE A 65 -0.92 -14.66 -1.15
C ILE A 65 -2.06 -14.24 -0.22
N ASP A 66 -1.78 -14.14 1.07
CA ASP A 66 -2.76 -13.81 2.12
C ASP A 66 -2.69 -12.32 2.50
N LEU A 67 -1.49 -11.74 2.45
CA LEU A 67 -1.25 -10.34 2.76
C LEU A 67 -0.26 -9.71 1.78
N LEU A 68 -0.72 -8.66 1.13
CA LEU A 68 0.11 -7.76 0.34
C LEU A 68 0.59 -6.61 1.24
N PHE A 69 1.87 -6.27 1.20
CA PHE A 69 2.40 -5.10 1.90
C PHE A 69 3.50 -4.39 1.10
N GLY A 70 3.82 -3.16 1.49
CA GLY A 70 4.92 -2.40 0.91
C GLY A 70 4.80 -0.91 1.21
N CYS A 71 5.56 -0.10 0.49
CA CYS A 71 5.57 1.35 0.65
C CYS A 71 4.93 2.03 -0.54
N ALA A 72 4.10 3.03 -0.28
CA ALA A 72 3.53 3.91 -1.29
C ALA A 72 3.90 5.35 -0.98
N SER A 73 4.19 6.11 -2.03
CA SER A 73 4.85 7.41 -1.91
C SER A 73 3.90 8.55 -2.25
N LEU A 74 3.88 9.59 -1.41
CA LEU A 74 3.33 10.89 -1.71
C LEU A 74 4.44 11.80 -2.29
N PRO A 75 4.20 12.52 -3.40
CA PRO A 75 5.22 13.34 -4.06
C PRO A 75 5.46 14.68 -3.34
N CYS A 76 5.92 14.61 -2.10
CA CYS A 76 6.27 15.76 -1.27
C CYS A 76 7.27 15.32 -0.19
N THR A 77 8.25 16.16 0.13
CA THR A 77 9.22 15.93 1.22
C THR A 77 8.92 16.73 2.48
N ASP A 78 7.95 17.63 2.41
CA ASP A 78 7.50 18.46 3.52
C ASP A 78 6.16 17.91 4.06
N PRO A 79 6.17 17.21 5.21
CA PRO A 79 4.97 16.62 5.78
C PRO A 79 3.87 17.64 6.11
N ASP A 80 4.22 18.91 6.31
CA ASP A 80 3.24 19.94 6.64
C ASP A 80 2.42 20.36 5.41
N GLN A 81 2.99 20.25 4.20
CA GLN A 81 2.26 20.51 2.95
C GLN A 81 1.25 19.41 2.61
N ILE A 82 1.43 18.20 3.16
CA ILE A 82 0.55 17.04 2.98
C ILE A 82 -0.09 16.59 4.32
N ALA A 83 -0.19 17.50 5.28
CA ALA A 83 -0.63 17.21 6.64
C ALA A 83 -2.06 16.64 6.68
N ASP A 84 -2.95 17.15 5.85
CA ASP A 84 -4.34 16.69 5.75
C ASP A 84 -4.42 15.29 5.15
N GLU A 85 -3.62 14.98 4.13
CA GLU A 85 -3.53 13.64 3.54
C GLU A 85 -2.97 12.62 4.54
N LEU A 86 -1.88 12.96 5.24
CA LEU A 86 -1.28 12.09 6.26
C LEU A 86 -2.26 11.84 7.41
N THR A 87 -2.92 12.89 7.90
CA THR A 87 -3.91 12.80 8.97
C THR A 87 -5.10 11.96 8.52
N TYR A 88 -5.58 12.16 7.29
CA TYR A 88 -6.66 11.37 6.71
C TYR A 88 -6.30 9.87 6.65
N LEU A 89 -5.09 9.54 6.19
CA LEU A 89 -4.60 8.17 6.12
C LEU A 89 -4.52 7.54 7.51
N TYR A 90 -3.90 8.23 8.47
CA TYR A 90 -3.76 7.75 9.83
C TYR A 90 -5.12 7.56 10.51
N HIS A 91 -5.99 8.55 10.46
CA HIS A 91 -7.26 8.49 11.19
C HIS A 91 -8.22 7.43 10.63
N ASN A 92 -8.26 7.27 9.29
CA ASN A 92 -9.31 6.47 8.65
C ASN A 92 -8.85 5.09 8.18
N HIS A 93 -7.54 4.88 8.03
CA HIS A 93 -7.01 3.66 7.41
C HIS A 93 -5.91 2.98 8.23
N LEU A 94 -5.62 3.42 9.47
CA LEU A 94 -4.58 2.81 10.28
C LEU A 94 -4.82 1.32 10.50
N ALA A 95 -3.78 0.52 10.29
CA ALA A 95 -3.83 -0.92 10.45
C ALA A 95 -4.19 -1.31 11.90
N PRO A 96 -4.93 -2.42 12.09
CA PRO A 96 -5.16 -2.98 13.41
C PRO A 96 -3.83 -3.38 14.06
N PRO A 97 -3.71 -3.40 15.41
CA PRO A 97 -2.44 -3.63 16.09
C PRO A 97 -1.66 -4.86 15.61
N ALA A 98 -2.34 -5.97 15.31
CA ALA A 98 -1.73 -7.20 14.82
C ALA A 98 -1.05 -7.09 13.45
N LEU A 99 -1.37 -6.06 12.65
CA LEU A 99 -0.79 -5.82 11.33
C LEU A 99 -0.09 -4.47 11.24
N ARG A 100 0.00 -3.73 12.36
CA ARG A 100 0.46 -2.34 12.36
C ARG A 100 1.97 -2.26 12.31
N VAL A 101 2.47 -2.24 11.08
CA VAL A 101 3.83 -1.84 10.75
C VAL A 101 4.06 -0.39 11.20
N ARG A 102 5.22 -0.10 11.79
CA ARG A 102 5.56 1.24 12.30
C ARG A 102 6.83 1.76 11.66
N ALA A 103 6.90 3.04 11.31
CA ALA A 103 8.13 3.65 10.85
C ALA A 103 9.21 3.55 11.93
N LEU A 104 10.46 3.31 11.53
CA LEU A 104 11.59 3.25 12.46
C LEU A 104 11.76 4.59 13.16
N GLU A 105 12.06 4.58 14.47
CA GLU A 105 12.07 5.78 15.32
C GLU A 105 12.95 6.91 14.77
N ASN A 106 14.12 6.56 14.21
CA ASN A 106 15.06 7.53 13.63
C ASN A 106 14.64 8.12 12.28
N ARG A 107 13.56 7.59 11.67
CA ARG A 107 13.04 8.01 10.35
C ARG A 107 11.57 8.41 10.41
N ARG A 108 10.93 8.23 11.56
CA ARG A 108 9.48 8.39 11.75
C ARG A 108 9.07 9.85 11.60
N VAL A 109 8.03 10.05 10.81
CA VAL A 109 7.28 11.29 10.71
C VAL A 109 5.86 11.05 11.23
N GLU A 110 5.43 11.89 12.17
CA GLU A 110 4.07 11.84 12.70
C GLU A 110 3.04 12.17 11.62
N MET A 111 2.06 11.29 11.46
CA MET A 111 1.01 11.41 10.43
C MET A 111 -0.22 12.17 10.91
N LEU A 112 -0.56 12.09 12.20
CA LEU A 112 -1.63 12.89 12.81
C LEU A 112 -1.12 14.32 13.04
N ARG A 113 -1.33 15.20 12.05
CA ARG A 113 -0.77 16.56 12.04
C ARG A 113 -1.82 17.66 12.13
N THR A 114 -3.06 17.38 11.73
CA THR A 114 -4.20 18.29 11.82
C THR A 114 -5.35 17.63 12.61
N ASP A 115 -6.40 18.41 12.94
CA ASP A 115 -7.58 17.85 13.60
C ASP A 115 -8.37 16.96 12.61
N PRO A 116 -8.46 15.64 12.83
CA PRO A 116 -9.14 14.72 11.92
C PRO A 116 -10.63 15.04 11.75
N HIS A 117 -11.27 15.70 12.73
CA HIS A 117 -12.68 16.05 12.67
C HIS A 117 -12.98 17.27 11.79
N THR A 118 -11.95 18.04 11.42
CA THR A 118 -12.06 19.22 10.55
C THR A 118 -11.69 18.95 9.09
N LEU A 119 -11.24 17.73 8.78
CA LEU A 119 -10.74 17.36 7.47
C LEU A 119 -11.81 17.42 6.38
N ASN A 120 -11.46 18.05 5.25
CA ASN A 120 -12.23 17.89 4.03
C ASN A 120 -11.81 16.61 3.30
N VAL A 121 -12.49 15.51 3.58
CA VAL A 121 -12.21 14.18 3.00
C VAL A 121 -12.10 14.19 1.47
N ARG A 122 -12.96 14.96 0.79
CA ARG A 122 -12.91 15.04 -0.68
C ARG A 122 -11.61 15.66 -1.17
N ARG A 123 -11.13 16.71 -0.50
CA ARG A 123 -9.85 17.38 -0.82
C ARG A 123 -8.67 16.44 -0.58
N CYS A 124 -8.63 15.75 0.57
CA CYS A 124 -7.58 14.76 0.85
C CYS A 124 -7.53 13.68 -0.23
N LEU A 125 -8.69 13.11 -0.61
CA LEU A 125 -8.76 12.08 -1.66
C LEU A 125 -8.27 12.59 -3.03
N VAL A 126 -8.49 13.87 -3.36
CA VAL A 126 -7.95 14.48 -4.58
C VAL A 126 -6.42 14.55 -4.51
N GLY A 127 -5.86 14.98 -3.38
CA GLY A 127 -4.41 15.07 -3.14
C GLY A 127 -3.69 13.72 -3.11
N LEU A 128 -4.38 12.64 -2.74
CA LEU A 128 -3.76 11.31 -2.71
C LEU A 128 -3.34 10.81 -4.11
N PRO A 129 -2.15 10.21 -4.24
CA PRO A 129 -1.72 9.52 -5.45
C PRO A 129 -2.71 8.44 -5.92
N PRO A 130 -2.85 8.22 -7.24
CA PRO A 130 -3.75 7.19 -7.78
C PRO A 130 -3.48 5.78 -7.24
N LEU A 131 -2.21 5.45 -6.95
CA LEU A 131 -1.82 4.15 -6.42
C LEU A 131 -2.32 3.96 -4.98
N ILE A 132 -2.12 4.96 -4.09
CA ILE A 132 -2.65 4.94 -2.72
C ILE A 132 -4.17 4.81 -2.75
N LYS A 133 -4.85 5.62 -3.57
CA LYS A 133 -6.31 5.48 -3.77
C LYS A 133 -6.72 4.08 -4.21
N GLY A 134 -5.91 3.42 -5.04
CA GLY A 134 -6.13 2.04 -5.47
C GLY A 134 -6.11 1.07 -4.29
N TYR A 135 -5.10 1.16 -3.43
CA TYR A 135 -5.02 0.34 -2.22
C TYR A 135 -6.19 0.60 -1.26
N LEU A 136 -6.52 1.86 -0.97
CA LEU A 136 -7.64 2.21 -0.10
C LEU A 136 -8.98 1.69 -0.64
N ARG A 137 -9.19 1.72 -1.97
CA ARG A 137 -10.39 1.16 -2.60
C ARG A 137 -10.52 -0.35 -2.40
N LEU A 138 -9.42 -1.05 -2.14
CA LEU A 138 -9.38 -2.48 -1.85
C LEU A 138 -9.46 -2.76 -0.34
N GLY A 139 -9.79 -1.77 0.49
CA GLY A 139 -9.77 -1.93 1.95
C GLY A 139 -8.36 -2.01 2.52
N GLY A 140 -7.38 -1.42 1.83
CA GLY A 140 -6.02 -1.34 2.29
C GLY A 140 -5.89 -0.47 3.54
N TYR A 141 -5.01 -0.89 4.45
CA TYR A 141 -4.61 -0.18 5.64
C TYR A 141 -3.29 0.56 5.43
N VAL A 142 -3.00 1.52 6.31
CA VAL A 142 -1.71 2.20 6.42
C VAL A 142 -0.99 1.80 7.70
N GLY A 143 0.34 1.83 7.67
CA GLY A 143 1.17 1.74 8.86
C GLY A 143 1.14 2.99 9.73
N ASP A 144 1.82 2.92 10.86
CA ASP A 144 1.98 4.01 11.82
C ASP A 144 3.27 4.78 11.52
N GLY A 145 3.14 6.07 11.25
CA GLY A 145 4.26 6.93 10.87
C GLY A 145 4.57 6.86 9.37
N ALA A 146 4.98 8.00 8.83
CA ALA A 146 5.50 8.13 7.48
C ALA A 146 7.04 8.22 7.51
N VAL A 147 7.66 8.13 6.33
CA VAL A 147 9.12 8.26 6.19
C VAL A 147 9.44 9.19 5.03
N ILE A 148 10.26 10.22 5.25
CA ILE A 148 10.74 11.07 4.15
C ILE A 148 11.84 10.34 3.39
N ASP A 149 11.70 10.27 2.07
CA ASP A 149 12.71 9.79 1.13
C ASP A 149 13.22 10.98 0.29
N PRO A 150 14.39 11.56 0.66
CA PRO A 150 14.98 12.67 -0.09
C PRO A 150 15.56 12.24 -1.44
N GLN A 151 15.83 10.95 -1.67
CA GLN A 151 16.36 10.46 -2.93
C GLN A 151 15.29 10.52 -4.03
N PHE A 152 14.04 10.24 -3.68
CA PHE A 152 12.91 10.24 -4.61
C PHE A 152 12.00 11.48 -4.50
N ASN A 153 12.30 12.38 -3.56
CA ASN A 153 11.50 13.55 -3.21
C ASN A 153 10.08 13.18 -2.78
N THR A 154 9.96 12.16 -1.92
CA THR A 154 8.68 11.62 -1.48
C THR A 154 8.57 11.51 0.04
N THR A 155 7.33 11.36 0.48
CA THR A 155 6.98 10.90 1.84
C THR A 155 6.28 9.57 1.68
N ASP A 156 6.90 8.52 2.18
CA ASP A 156 6.44 7.16 2.05
C ASP A 156 5.54 6.80 3.24
N VAL A 157 4.51 6.01 2.95
CA VAL A 157 3.63 5.40 3.93
C VAL A 157 3.58 3.90 3.68
N ALA A 158 3.68 3.11 4.75
CA ALA A 158 3.46 1.67 4.66
C ALA A 158 1.99 1.38 4.31
N ILE A 159 1.76 0.46 3.38
CA ILE A 159 0.44 0.03 2.93
C ILE A 159 0.33 -1.49 3.11
N LEU A 160 -0.85 -1.94 3.55
CA LEU A 160 -1.17 -3.34 3.74
C LEU A 160 -2.54 -3.66 3.15
N VAL A 161 -2.67 -4.76 2.41
CA VAL A 161 -3.96 -5.21 1.86
C VAL A 161 -4.09 -6.71 2.06
N LYS A 162 -5.13 -7.13 2.80
CA LYS A 162 -5.48 -8.55 2.93
C LYS A 162 -6.05 -9.06 1.61
N SER A 163 -5.62 -10.23 1.15
CA SER A 163 -6.05 -10.78 -0.14
C SER A 163 -7.54 -11.10 -0.21
N GLU A 164 -8.16 -11.45 0.91
CA GLU A 164 -9.61 -11.62 1.06
C GLU A 164 -10.37 -10.37 0.57
N LEU A 165 -9.84 -9.17 0.85
CA LEU A 165 -10.44 -7.90 0.43
C LEU A 165 -10.25 -7.62 -1.07
N LEU A 166 -9.21 -8.20 -1.68
CA LEU A 166 -9.05 -8.19 -3.15
C LEU A 166 -10.05 -9.16 -3.81
N ALA A 167 -10.26 -10.33 -3.22
CA ALA A 167 -11.10 -11.39 -3.76
C ALA A 167 -12.55 -10.90 -3.95
N ASP A 168 -13.21 -10.31 -2.96
CA ASP A 168 -14.62 -9.90 -3.06
C ASP A 168 -14.94 -8.88 -4.18
N LYS A 169 -13.93 -8.10 -4.59
CA LYS A 169 -14.08 -7.03 -5.59
C LYS A 169 -13.65 -7.46 -6.98
N TYR A 170 -12.58 -8.25 -7.08
CA TYR A 170 -12.10 -8.80 -8.36
C TYR A 170 -12.81 -10.10 -8.77
N TYR A 171 -13.26 -10.93 -7.83
CA TYR A 171 -14.01 -12.17 -8.11
C TYR A 171 -15.30 -11.86 -8.88
N ARG A 172 -16.05 -10.82 -8.50
CA ARG A 172 -17.24 -10.36 -9.26
C ARG A 172 -16.93 -9.90 -10.69
N HIS A 173 -15.72 -9.40 -10.94
CA HIS A 173 -15.31 -8.97 -12.28
C HIS A 173 -14.71 -10.12 -13.10
N TYR A 174 -14.03 -11.07 -12.45
CA TYR A 174 -13.34 -12.20 -13.08
C TYR A 174 -14.26 -13.41 -13.29
N GLU A 175 -15.15 -13.73 -12.36
CA GLU A 175 -16.19 -14.77 -12.51
C GLU A 175 -17.06 -14.48 -13.74
N ARG A 176 -17.40 -13.20 -13.99
CA ARG A 176 -18.14 -12.79 -15.19
C ARG A 176 -17.38 -13.15 -16.48
N ARG A 177 -16.09 -12.84 -16.56
CA ARG A 177 -15.26 -13.14 -17.74
C ARG A 177 -14.86 -14.61 -17.87
N LEU A 178 -14.81 -15.36 -16.78
CA LEU A 178 -14.57 -16.81 -16.80
C LEU A 178 -15.83 -17.57 -17.25
N ARG A 179 -17.03 -17.15 -16.80
CA ARG A 179 -18.30 -17.68 -17.34
C ARG A 179 -18.43 -17.39 -18.83
N ASP A 180 -18.18 -16.15 -19.25
CA ASP A 180 -18.22 -15.76 -20.67
C ASP A 180 -17.15 -16.44 -21.55
N ALA A 181 -16.15 -17.10 -20.96
CA ALA A 181 -15.10 -17.84 -21.69
C ALA A 181 -15.27 -19.36 -21.61
N LEU A 182 -16.26 -19.83 -20.85
CA LEU A 182 -16.62 -21.24 -20.69
C LEU A 182 -18.00 -21.57 -21.30
N ASP A 183 -18.73 -20.56 -21.79
CA ASP A 183 -19.86 -20.64 -22.72
C ASP A 183 -19.39 -20.38 -24.17
#